data_AF-A0A846DHL7-F1
#
_entry.id   AF-A0A846DHL7-F1
#
_cell.length_a   1.000
_cell.length_b   1.000
_cell.length_c   1.000
_cell.angle_alpha   90.00
_cell.angle_beta   90.00
_cell.angle_gamma   90.00
#
_symmetry.space_group_name_H-M   'P 1'
#
loop_
_entity.id
_entity.type
_entity.pdbx_description
1 polymer ?
#
loop_
_entity_poly.entity_id
_entity_poly.type
_entity_poly.pdbx_seq_one_letter_code
_entity_poly.pdbx_strand_id
1 'polypeptide(L)'
;CRFGYRLKLLGNTLAVGHDIINLGGGISGGGRVHIFEIENNYWQQQTILRPNDNSRFFCHAVSLSHNLLVVGAFHENHVYIFSRHQDTWNLE
;
A
#
# COMPACT_ATOMS: atom_id res chain seq x y z
N CYS A 1 11.08 -5.64 -8.48
CA CYS A 1 10.31 -4.81 -7.53
C CYS A 1 10.54 -3.33 -7.80
N ARG A 2 9.52 -2.47 -7.70
CA ARG A 2 9.69 -1.01 -7.77
C ARG A 2 8.98 -0.33 -6.61
N PHE A 3 9.76 0.07 -5.60
CA PHE A 3 9.29 1.00 -4.57
C PHE A 3 9.07 2.38 -5.22
N GLY A 4 8.00 3.09 -4.85
CA GLY A 4 7.65 4.37 -5.46
C GLY A 4 6.88 4.26 -6.77
N TYR A 5 6.46 3.06 -7.19
CA TYR A 5 5.71 2.86 -8.44
C TYR A 5 4.32 3.51 -8.42
N ARG A 6 3.75 3.67 -7.23
CA ARG A 6 2.51 4.42 -6.98
C ARG A 6 2.69 5.26 -5.73
N LEU A 7 2.15 6.48 -5.74
CA LEU A 7 2.28 7.43 -4.65
C LEU A 7 0.95 8.15 -4.44
N LYS A 8 0.57 8.33 -3.18
CA LYS A 8 -0.49 9.27 -2.77
C LYS A 8 -0.05 9.99 -1.50
N LEU A 9 -0.23 11.30 -1.50
CA LEU A 9 0.07 12.18 -0.38
C LEU A 9 -1.23 12.87 0.02
N LEU A 10 -1.55 12.85 1.32
CA LEU A 10 -2.63 13.61 1.91
C LEU A 10 -2.17 14.15 3.26
N GLY A 11 -2.11 15.48 3.38
CA GLY A 11 -1.57 16.13 4.57
C GLY A 11 -0.18 15.60 4.90
N ASN A 12 -0.05 14.97 6.06
CA ASN A 12 1.21 14.42 6.56
C ASN A 12 1.37 12.91 6.29
N THR A 13 0.46 12.28 5.54
CA THR A 13 0.50 10.83 5.26
C THR A 13 0.85 10.59 3.80
N LEU A 14 1.89 9.79 3.57
CA LEU A 14 2.37 9.37 2.27
C LEU A 14 2.22 7.84 2.13
N ALA A 15 1.39 7.41 1.20
CA ALA A 15 1.26 6.01 0.80
C ALA A 15 2.15 5.72 -0.42
N VAL A 16 3.09 4.78 -0.26
CA VAL A 16 4.06 4.40 -1.28
C VAL A 16 3.89 2.95 -1.69
N GLY A 17 3.56 2.76 -2.95
CA GLY A 17 3.39 1.47 -3.56
C GLY A 17 4.71 0.78 -3.86
N HIS A 18 4.73 -0.52 -3.59
CA HIS A 18 5.82 -1.42 -3.90
C HIS A 18 5.25 -2.62 -4.65
N ASP A 19 5.42 -2.58 -5.97
CA ASP A 19 4.99 -3.63 -6.88
C ASP A 19 6.09 -4.68 -7.05
N ILE A 20 5.70 -5.96 -7.05
CA ILE A 20 6.56 -7.11 -7.30
C ILE A 20 6.18 -7.67 -8.67
N ILE A 21 6.67 -7.01 -9.72
CA ILE A 21 6.62 -7.57 -11.07
C ILE A 21 7.60 -8.74 -11.12
N ASN A 22 7.08 -9.95 -11.24
CA ASN A 22 7.87 -11.15 -11.40
C ASN A 22 8.28 -11.28 -12.87
N LEU A 23 9.56 -11.04 -13.17
CA LEU A 23 10.10 -11.11 -14.54
C LEU A 23 10.75 -12.47 -14.87
N GLY A 24 10.73 -13.48 -14.00
CA GLY A 24 11.55 -14.69 -14.29
C GLY A 24 11.47 -15.91 -13.38
N GLY A 25 10.35 -16.19 -12.70
CA GLY A 25 10.12 -17.50 -12.07
C GLY A 25 10.38 -17.52 -10.56
N GLY A 26 9.33 -17.87 -9.81
CA GLY A 26 9.33 -17.94 -8.34
C GLY A 26 8.50 -16.83 -7.72
N ILE A 27 7.26 -17.14 -7.34
CA ILE A 27 6.35 -16.20 -6.66
C ILE A 27 6.80 -16.13 -5.20
N SER A 28 7.41 -15.03 -4.76
CA SER A 28 7.63 -14.81 -3.33
C SER A 28 7.36 -13.36 -2.94
N GLY A 29 6.08 -13.01 -2.95
CA GLY A 29 5.57 -11.79 -2.32
C GLY A 29 4.54 -11.09 -3.18
N GLY A 30 3.35 -10.89 -2.64
CA GLY A 30 2.40 -9.92 -3.18
C GLY A 30 2.92 -8.50 -3.08
N GLY A 31 2.34 -7.60 -3.87
CA GLY A 31 2.56 -6.16 -3.74
C GLY A 31 2.27 -5.67 -2.32
N ARG A 32 2.81 -4.51 -1.97
CA ARG A 32 2.61 -3.89 -0.65
C ARG A 32 2.52 -2.37 -0.74
N VAL A 33 1.91 -1.73 0.25
CA VAL A 33 1.89 -0.27 0.41
C VAL A 33 2.60 0.08 1.69
N HIS A 34 3.63 0.92 1.60
CA HIS A 34 4.31 1.49 2.75
C HIS A 34 3.62 2.80 3.13
N ILE A 35 3.33 3.00 4.42
CA ILE A 35 2.77 4.25 4.92
C ILE A 35 3.87 5.01 5.66
N PHE A 36 4.06 6.25 5.26
CA PHE A 36 4.97 7.18 5.92
C PHE A 36 4.19 8.35 6.49
N GLU A 37 4.62 8.84 7.65
CA GLU A 37 4.09 10.06 8.27
C GLU A 37 5.23 10.99 8.70
N ILE A 38 4.95 12.29 8.76
CA ILE A 38 5.91 13.27 9.25
C ILE A 38 5.95 13.23 10.77
N GLU A 39 7.10 12.88 11.33
CA GLU A 39 7.41 12.97 12.77
C GLU A 39 8.68 13.79 12.95
N ASN A 40 8.64 14.80 13.83
CA ASN A 40 9.77 15.69 14.12
C ASN A 40 10.42 16.32 12.87
N ASN A 41 9.61 16.67 11.87
CA ASN A 41 10.03 17.19 10.54
C ASN A 41 10.73 16.17 9.61
N TYR A 42 10.66 14.87 9.91
CA TYR A 42 11.19 13.81 9.07
C TYR A 42 10.11 12.82 8.68
N TRP A 43 10.17 12.29 7.46
CA TRP A 43 9.32 11.17 7.04
C TRP A 43 9.76 9.89 7.73
N GLN A 44 8.86 9.29 8.50
CA GLN A 44 9.06 8.02 9.18
C GLN A 44 8.08 6.97 8.65
N GLN A 45 8.57 5.75 8.40
CA GLN A 45 7.70 4.65 7.96
C GLN A 45 6.91 4.12 9.15
N GLN A 46 5.59 4.30 9.13
CA GLN A 46 4.69 3.85 10.20
C GLN A 46 4.35 2.37 10.08
N THR A 47 3.99 1.93 8.87
CA THR A 47 3.55 0.54 8.66
C THR A 47 3.71 0.10 7.20
N ILE A 48 3.56 -1.20 6.97
CA ILE A 48 3.50 -1.81 5.65
C ILE A 48 2.22 -2.62 5.53
N LEU A 49 1.34 -2.16 4.66
CA LEU A 49 0.06 -2.78 4.36
C LEU A 49 0.18 -3.80 3.24
N ARG A 50 -0.48 -4.93 3.44
CA ARG A 50 -0.51 -6.08 2.54
C ARG A 50 -1.92 -6.66 2.52
N PRO A 51 -2.33 -7.30 1.42
CA PRO A 51 -3.55 -8.09 1.41
C PRO A 51 -3.41 -9.27 2.38
N ASN A 52 -4.53 -9.79 2.88
CA ASN A 52 -4.56 -10.99 3.73
C ASN A 52 -4.41 -12.30 2.92
N ASP A 53 -4.62 -12.22 1.61
CA ASP A 53 -4.46 -13.30 0.66
C ASP A 53 -3.09 -13.23 -0.06
N ASN A 54 -2.85 -14.15 -0.98
CA ASN A 54 -1.63 -14.19 -1.79
C ASN A 54 -1.75 -13.36 -3.10
N SER A 55 -2.47 -12.23 -3.08
CA SER A 55 -2.65 -11.39 -4.26
C SER A 55 -1.33 -10.95 -4.87
N ARG A 56 -1.13 -11.31 -6.14
CA ARG A 56 0.10 -11.02 -6.89
C ARG A 56 0.11 -9.64 -7.51
N PHE A 57 -1.06 -9.00 -7.59
CA PHE A 57 -1.26 -7.75 -8.33
C PHE A 57 -1.72 -6.60 -7.45
N PHE A 58 -1.69 -6.78 -6.12
CA PHE A 58 -1.90 -5.71 -5.15
C PHE A 58 -1.00 -4.51 -5.45
N CYS A 59 -1.53 -3.31 -5.18
CA CYS A 59 -0.83 -2.03 -5.37
C CYS A 59 -0.70 -1.54 -6.84
N HIS A 60 -1.59 -1.95 -7.73
CA HIS A 60 -1.64 -1.39 -9.09
C HIS A 60 -2.30 -0.01 -9.14
N ALA A 61 -3.27 0.25 -8.26
CA ALA A 61 -3.90 1.54 -8.05
C ALA A 61 -3.94 1.83 -6.55
N VAL A 62 -3.70 3.09 -6.16
CA VAL A 62 -3.71 3.53 -4.77
C VAL A 62 -4.50 4.83 -4.71
N SER A 63 -5.46 4.91 -3.80
CA SER A 63 -6.19 6.14 -3.46
C SER A 63 -6.19 6.30 -1.95
N LEU A 64 -6.01 7.53 -1.48
CA LEU A 64 -5.90 7.85 -0.06
C LEU A 64 -6.87 8.98 0.28
N SER A 65 -7.61 8.78 1.37
CA SER A 65 -8.43 9.78 2.04
C SER A 65 -8.03 9.82 3.53
N HIS A 66 -8.65 10.70 4.32
CA HIS A 66 -8.29 10.88 5.73
C HIS A 66 -8.28 9.56 6.52
N ASN A 67 -9.30 8.71 6.33
CA ASN A 67 -9.46 7.49 7.11
C ASN A 67 -9.46 6.22 6.27
N LEU A 68 -9.43 6.33 4.94
CA LEU A 68 -9.46 5.16 4.04
C LEU A 68 -8.30 5.20 3.06
N LEU A 69 -7.70 4.04 2.86
CA LEU A 69 -6.78 3.74 1.78
C LEU A 69 -7.39 2.63 0.93
N VAL A 70 -7.56 2.90 -0.36
CA VAL A 70 -8.09 1.94 -1.33
C VAL A 70 -6.97 1.49 -2.25
N VAL A 71 -6.78 0.17 -2.37
CA VAL A 71 -5.72 -0.43 -3.17
C VAL A 71 -6.32 -1.43 -4.14
N GLY A 72 -6.09 -1.21 -5.44
CA GLY A 72 -6.59 -2.09 -6.50
C GLY A 72 -5.60 -3.19 -6.88
N ALA A 73 -6.12 -4.39 -7.17
CA ALA A 73 -5.40 -5.51 -7.78
C ALA A 73 -6.00 -5.87 -9.15
N PHE A 74 -5.51 -5.18 -10.19
CA PHE A 74 -6.18 -5.10 -11.49
C PHE A 74 -6.37 -6.43 -12.24
N HIS A 75 -5.49 -7.41 -12.05
CA HIS A 75 -5.60 -8.72 -12.70
C HIS A 75 -6.46 -9.72 -11.91
N GLU A 76 -6.82 -9.39 -10.67
CA GLU A 76 -7.62 -10.25 -9.79
C GLU A 76 -9.04 -9.71 -9.59
N ASN A 77 -9.36 -8.55 -10.19
CA ASN A 77 -10.63 -7.85 -9.99
C ASN A 77 -10.97 -7.59 -8.52
N HIS A 78 -9.95 -7.47 -7.66
CA HIS A 78 -10.10 -7.18 -6.24
C HIS A 78 -9.74 -5.74 -5.92
N VAL A 79 -10.41 -5.22 -4.89
CA VAL A 79 -10.09 -3.94 -4.24
C VAL A 79 -9.97 -4.21 -2.75
N TYR A 80 -8.87 -3.75 -2.16
CA TYR A 80 -8.60 -3.83 -0.73
C TYR A 80 -8.82 -2.46 -0.13
N ILE A 81 -9.60 -2.41 0.95
CA ILE A 81 -9.91 -1.19 1.68
C ILE A 81 -9.26 -1.31 3.05
N PHE A 82 -8.40 -0.36 3.38
CA PHE A 82 -7.83 -0.23 4.70
C PHE A 82 -8.44 0.99 5.38
N SER A 83 -8.88 0.84 6.62
CA SER A 83 -9.33 1.95 7.44
C SER A 83 -8.34 2.28 8.55
N ARG A 84 -8.17 3.58 8.79
CA ARG A 84 -7.35 4.10 9.89
C ARG A 84 -8.23 4.34 11.12
N HIS A 85 -7.88 3.70 12.23
CA HIS A 85 -8.48 3.94 13.54
C HIS A 85 -7.37 4.12 14.58
N GLN A 86 -7.38 5.24 15.31
CA GLN A 86 -6.39 5.56 16.36
C GLN A 86 -4.94 5.31 15.89
N ASP A 87 -4.56 5.92 14.76
CA ASP A 87 -3.22 5.83 14.16
C ASP A 87 -2.79 4.45 13.64
N THR A 88 -3.69 3.46 13.67
CA THR A 88 -3.45 2.13 13.12
C THR A 88 -4.29 1.89 11.88
N TRP A 89 -3.67 1.36 10.83
CA TRP A 89 -4.35 0.94 9.61
C TRP A 89 -4.73 -0.54 9.70
N ASN A 90 -6.01 -0.84 9.47
CA ASN A 90 -6.55 -2.20 9.46
C ASN A 90 -7.18 -2.50 8.11
N LEU A 91 -7.05 -3.73 7.62
CA LEU A 91 -7.79 -4.20 6.46
C LEU A 91 -9.26 -4.43 6.88
N GLU A 92 -10.20 -3.89 6.11
CA GLU A 92 -11.65 -4.13 6.29
C GLU A 92 -12.10 -5.51 5.78
#